data_AF-A0ABD3QJZ4-F1
#
_entry.id   AF-A0ABD3QJZ4-F1
#
_cell.length_a   1.000
_cell.length_b   1.000
_cell.length_c   1.000
_cell.angle_alpha   90.00
_cell.angle_beta   90.00
_cell.angle_gamma   90.00
#
_symmetry.space_group_name_H-M   'P 1'
#
loop_
_entity.id
_entity.type
_entity.pdbx_description
1 polymer ?
#
loop_
_entity_poly.entity_id
_entity_poly.type
_entity_poly.pdbx_seq_one_letter_code
_entity_poly.pdbx_strand_id
1 'polypeptide(L)'
;MNEVSTHLHEILKYLHRNAWTIVFVIFGGFFCWNNFILPYIEQYKARQSYKSATDPHRVAVLTPDMKRIRAEQQRIAHENALKAEEERKVKAKEEKERKRVKTPEEERWEKLRGPGNKLGDEASGAGGAKKTR
;
A
#
# COMPACT_ATOMS: atom_id res chain seq x y z
N MET A 1 -7.11 61.04 -30.84
CA MET A 1 -7.93 59.90 -30.36
C MET A 1 -8.81 59.27 -31.44
N ASN A 2 -9.05 59.92 -32.60
CA ASN A 2 -9.91 59.38 -33.67
C ASN A 2 -9.20 58.43 -34.66
N GLU A 3 -7.86 58.51 -34.77
CA GLU A 3 -7.10 57.61 -35.66
C GLU A 3 -7.01 56.19 -35.08
N VAL A 4 -6.83 56.06 -33.77
CA VAL A 4 -6.79 54.74 -33.11
C VAL A 4 -8.14 54.02 -33.23
N SER A 5 -9.26 54.74 -33.09
CA SER A 5 -10.59 54.14 -33.19
C SER A 5 -10.95 53.72 -34.62
N THR A 6 -10.48 54.45 -35.64
CA THR A 6 -10.69 54.10 -37.05
C THR A 6 -9.87 52.87 -37.45
N HIS A 7 -8.60 52.80 -37.06
CA HIS A 7 -7.78 51.61 -37.27
C HIS A 7 -8.33 50.36 -36.56
N LEU A 8 -8.83 50.50 -35.33
CA LEU A 8 -9.47 49.40 -34.62
C LEU A 8 -10.74 48.91 -35.32
N HIS A 9 -11.55 49.82 -35.86
CA HIS A 9 -12.76 49.46 -36.58
C HIS A 9 -12.46 48.66 -37.86
N GLU A 10 -11.42 49.06 -38.61
CA GLU A 10 -10.96 48.33 -39.79
C GLU A 10 -10.44 46.93 -39.43
N ILE A 11 -9.61 46.83 -38.39
CA ILE A 11 -9.11 45.54 -37.90
C ILE A 11 -10.27 44.62 -37.49
N LEU A 12 -11.28 45.13 -36.79
CA LEU A 12 -12.44 44.35 -36.37
C LEU A 12 -13.25 43.82 -37.55
N LYS A 13 -13.35 44.60 -38.63
CA LYS A 13 -14.03 44.21 -39.87
C LYS A 13 -13.27 43.11 -40.60
N TYR A 14 -11.95 43.19 -40.67
CA TYR A 14 -11.10 42.12 -41.22
C TYR A 14 -11.13 40.86 -40.35
N LEU A 15 -11.18 41.02 -39.03
CA LEU A 15 -11.28 39.92 -38.09
C LEU A 15 -12.60 39.16 -38.25
N HIS A 16 -13.73 39.87 -38.34
CA HIS A 16 -15.04 39.25 -38.58
C HIS A 16 -15.12 38.55 -39.94
N ARG A 17 -14.60 39.19 -40.99
CA ARG A 17 -14.60 38.61 -42.34
C ARG A 17 -13.81 37.30 -42.40
N ASN A 18 -12.77 37.17 -41.59
CA ASN A 18 -11.90 35.99 -41.55
C ASN A 18 -12.09 35.16 -40.27
N ALA A 19 -13.11 35.42 -39.46
CA ALA A 19 -13.26 34.81 -38.14
C ALA A 19 -13.28 33.28 -38.22
N TRP A 20 -13.98 32.74 -39.21
CA TRP A 20 -14.03 31.30 -39.47
C TRP A 20 -12.66 30.73 -39.84
N THR A 21 -11.88 31.40 -40.70
CA THR A 21 -10.53 30.92 -41.03
C THR A 21 -9.63 30.89 -39.80
N ILE A 22 -9.73 31.87 -38.91
CA ILE A 22 -8.97 31.91 -37.65
C ILE A 22 -9.38 30.73 -36.76
N VAL A 23 -10.68 30.48 -36.60
CA VAL A 23 -11.20 29.34 -35.84
C VAL A 23 -10.72 28.02 -36.43
N PHE A 24 -10.76 27.84 -37.75
CA PHE A 24 -10.26 26.62 -38.41
C PHE A 24 -8.76 26.43 -38.25
N VAL A 25 -7.97 27.50 -38.30
CA VAL A 25 -6.51 27.41 -38.07
C VAL A 25 -6.22 27.04 -36.63
N ILE A 26 -6.90 27.65 -35.66
CA ILE A 26 -6.71 27.34 -34.24
C ILE A 26 -7.17 25.91 -33.93
N PHE A 27 -8.39 25.54 -34.33
CA PHE A 27 -8.95 24.23 -34.04
C PHE A 27 -8.25 23.12 -34.83
N GLY A 28 -7.97 23.34 -36.11
CA GLY A 28 -7.21 22.42 -36.95
C GLY A 28 -5.77 22.27 -36.45
N GLY A 29 -5.12 23.38 -36.06
CA GLY A 29 -3.80 23.36 -35.45
C GLY A 29 -3.78 22.58 -34.13
N PHE A 30 -4.75 22.82 -33.24
CA PHE A 30 -4.90 22.08 -31.99
C PHE A 30 -5.19 20.60 -32.23
N PHE A 31 -6.09 20.27 -33.15
CA PHE A 31 -6.41 18.90 -33.52
C PHE A 31 -5.18 18.18 -34.08
N CYS A 32 -4.42 18.82 -34.98
CA CYS A 32 -3.19 18.28 -35.53
C CYS A 32 -2.10 18.09 -34.46
N TRP A 33 -1.96 19.06 -33.56
CA TRP A 33 -1.03 18.97 -32.44
C TRP A 33 -1.35 17.78 -31.53
N ASN A 34 -2.62 17.63 -31.15
CA ASN A 34 -3.05 16.58 -30.23
C ASN A 34 -3.02 15.18 -30.85
N ASN A 35 -3.44 15.03 -32.11
CA ASN A 35 -3.56 13.72 -32.74
C ASN A 35 -2.29 13.22 -33.44
N PHE A 36 -1.39 14.12 -33.86
CA PHE A 36 -0.22 13.72 -34.63
C PHE A 36 1.09 14.10 -33.93
N ILE A 37 1.23 15.33 -33.45
CA ILE A 37 2.51 15.82 -32.91
C ILE A 37 2.80 15.20 -31.53
N LEU A 38 1.82 15.23 -30.62
CA LEU A 38 1.93 14.62 -29.29
C LEU A 38 2.31 13.13 -29.32
N PRO A 39 1.55 12.25 -30.00
CA PRO A 39 1.91 10.83 -30.04
C PRO A 39 3.25 10.58 -30.75
N TYR A 40 3.61 11.39 -31.74
CA TYR A 40 4.91 11.29 -32.39
C TYR A 40 6.07 11.63 -31.43
N ILE A 41 5.93 12.69 -30.64
CA ILE A 41 6.91 13.07 -29.61
C ILE A 41 7.03 11.97 -28.55
N GLU A 42 5.91 11.39 -28.12
CA GLU A 42 5.91 10.29 -27.15
C GLU A 42 6.62 9.05 -27.69
N GLN A 43 6.36 8.66 -28.94
CA GLN A 43 7.07 7.57 -29.59
C GLN A 43 8.58 7.86 -29.71
N TYR A 44 8.94 9.09 -30.03
CA TYR A 44 10.34 9.50 -30.11
C TYR A 44 11.03 9.42 -28.75
N LYS A 45 10.39 9.95 -27.70
CA LYS A 45 10.87 9.86 -26.30
C LYS A 45 11.00 8.41 -25.84
N ALA A 46 10.01 7.57 -26.15
CA ALA A 46 10.04 6.15 -25.82
C ALA A 46 11.22 5.44 -26.50
N ARG A 47 11.48 5.73 -27.78
CA ARG A 47 12.64 5.17 -28.51
C ARG A 47 13.97 5.64 -27.91
N GLN A 48 14.10 6.90 -27.55
CA GLN A 48 15.31 7.43 -26.91
C GLN A 48 15.53 6.83 -25.52
N SER A 49 14.47 6.73 -24.73
CA SER A 49 14.49 6.05 -23.43
C SER A 49 14.91 4.59 -23.58
N TYR A 50 14.35 3.87 -24.55
CA TYR A 50 14.73 2.49 -24.83
C TYR A 50 16.20 2.38 -25.20
N LYS A 51 16.70 3.21 -26.13
CA LYS A 51 18.12 3.24 -26.50
C LYS A 51 19.04 3.49 -25.32
N SER A 52 18.68 4.44 -24.44
CA SER A 52 19.44 4.74 -23.22
C SER A 52 19.38 3.60 -22.20
N ALA A 53 18.24 2.91 -22.08
CA ALA A 53 18.07 1.78 -21.19
C ALA A 53 18.82 0.53 -21.67
N THR A 54 18.94 0.35 -22.99
CA THR A 54 19.64 -0.79 -23.63
C THR A 54 21.11 -0.51 -23.93
N ASP A 55 21.64 0.65 -23.53
CA ASP A 55 23.05 0.97 -23.73
C ASP A 55 23.93 -0.09 -23.02
N PRO A 56 24.75 -0.87 -23.77
CA PRO A 56 25.57 -1.93 -23.21
C PRO A 56 26.50 -1.44 -22.10
N HIS A 57 26.97 -0.19 -22.17
CA HIS A 57 27.84 0.39 -21.14
C HIS A 57 27.10 0.58 -19.81
N ARG A 58 25.82 0.98 -19.85
CA ARG A 58 24.96 1.14 -18.66
C ARG A 58 24.45 -0.19 -18.14
N VAL A 59 24.07 -1.10 -19.03
CA VAL A 59 23.53 -2.43 -18.69
C VAL A 59 24.62 -3.35 -18.12
N ALA A 60 25.86 -3.26 -18.61
CA ALA A 60 26.97 -4.04 -18.07
C ALA A 60 27.26 -3.70 -16.60
N VAL A 61 27.16 -2.43 -16.21
CA VAL A 61 27.28 -2.00 -14.80
C VAL A 61 26.07 -2.44 -13.97
N LEU A 62 24.88 -2.46 -14.57
CA LEU A 62 23.64 -2.85 -13.90
C LEU A 62 23.54 -4.37 -13.66
N THR A 63 24.17 -5.22 -14.49
CA THR A 63 24.06 -6.69 -14.36
C THR A 63 24.65 -7.28 -13.07
N PRO A 64 25.82 -6.84 -12.56
CA PRO A 64 26.29 -7.21 -11.22
C PRO A 64 25.36 -6.75 -10.10
N ASP A 65 24.86 -5.50 -10.16
CA ASP A 65 24.00 -4.96 -9.11
C ASP A 65 22.60 -5.58 -9.11
N MET A 66 22.04 -5.90 -10.28
CA MET A 66 20.78 -6.65 -10.38
C MET A 66 20.91 -8.08 -9.84
N LYS A 67 22.08 -8.72 -9.97
CA LYS A 67 22.35 -10.01 -9.32
C LYS A 67 22.37 -9.88 -7.80
N ARG A 68 22.96 -8.80 -7.26
CA ARG A 68 22.96 -8.51 -5.81
C ARG A 68 21.55 -8.30 -5.27
N ILE A 69 20.75 -7.46 -5.94
CA ILE A 69 19.37 -7.16 -5.53
C ILE A 69 18.51 -8.44 -5.58
N ARG A 70 18.65 -9.26 -6.63
CA ARG A 70 17.91 -10.53 -6.72
C ARG A 70 18.30 -11.50 -5.60
N ALA A 71 19.58 -11.60 -5.26
CA ALA A 71 20.04 -12.43 -4.15
C ALA A 71 19.47 -11.94 -2.81
N GLU A 72 19.42 -10.62 -2.60
CA GLU A 72 18.86 -10.02 -1.39
C GLU A 72 17.33 -10.24 -1.29
N GLN A 73 16.60 -10.09 -2.39
CA GLN A 73 15.16 -10.40 -2.44
C GLN A 73 14.89 -11.88 -2.15
N GLN A 74 15.70 -12.79 -2.70
CA GLN A 74 15.59 -14.22 -2.41
C GLN A 74 15.88 -14.54 -0.94
N ARG A 75 16.87 -13.87 -0.34
CA ARG A 75 17.17 -13.98 1.09
C ARG A 75 16.00 -13.51 1.96
N ILE A 76 15.46 -12.33 1.67
CA ILE A 76 14.31 -11.77 2.41
C ILE A 76 13.08 -12.68 2.25
N ALA A 77 12.81 -13.18 1.04
CA ALA A 77 11.72 -14.12 0.80
C ALA A 77 11.88 -15.41 1.60
N HIS A 78 13.11 -15.94 1.68
CA HIS A 78 13.43 -17.13 2.48
C HIS A 78 13.24 -16.89 3.99
N GLU A 79 13.72 -15.75 4.50
CA GLU A 79 13.52 -15.38 5.91
C GLU A 79 12.03 -15.23 6.27
N ASN A 80 11.24 -14.63 5.39
CA ASN A 80 9.80 -14.51 5.58
C ASN A 80 9.08 -15.86 5.50
N ALA A 81 9.52 -16.76 4.62
CA ALA A 81 8.98 -18.11 4.54
C ALA A 81 9.22 -18.90 5.83
N LEU A 82 10.43 -18.82 6.40
CA LEU A 82 10.76 -19.46 7.68
C LEU A 82 9.89 -18.90 8.83
N LYS A 83 9.77 -17.58 8.94
CA LYS A 83 8.90 -16.94 9.95
C LYS A 83 7.44 -17.39 9.82
N ALA A 84 6.94 -17.48 8.59
CA ALA A 84 5.58 -17.96 8.34
C ALA A 84 5.39 -19.42 8.74
N GLU A 85 6.39 -20.28 8.57
CA GLU A 85 6.34 -21.66 9.07
C GLU A 85 6.34 -21.73 10.60
N GLU A 86 7.13 -20.90 11.26
CA GLU A 86 7.16 -20.81 12.72
C GLU A 86 5.80 -20.35 13.27
N GLU A 87 5.22 -19.30 12.68
CA GLU A 87 3.88 -18.83 13.03
C GLU A 87 2.79 -19.88 12.79
N ARG A 88 2.89 -20.67 11.71
CA ARG A 88 1.96 -21.80 11.47
C ARG A 88 2.09 -22.88 12.53
N LYS A 89 3.32 -23.20 12.97
CA LYS A 89 3.55 -24.17 14.05
C LYS A 89 2.99 -23.68 15.37
N VAL A 90 3.13 -22.39 15.69
CA VAL A 90 2.56 -21.77 16.90
C VAL A 90 1.03 -21.79 16.84
N LYS A 91 0.42 -21.31 15.75
CA LYS A 91 -1.04 -21.32 15.57
C LYS A 91 -1.61 -22.74 15.62
N ALA A 92 -0.93 -23.73 15.04
CA ALA A 92 -1.34 -25.12 15.10
C ALA A 92 -1.24 -25.70 16.52
N LYS A 93 -0.29 -25.27 17.35
CA LYS A 93 -0.21 -25.64 18.76
C LYS A 93 -1.32 -24.98 19.58
N GLU A 94 -1.54 -23.68 19.39
CA GLU A 94 -2.63 -22.93 20.04
C GLU A 94 -4.02 -23.48 19.66
N GLU A 95 -4.22 -23.85 18.39
CA GLU A 95 -5.49 -24.45 17.96
C GLU A 95 -5.69 -25.85 18.54
N LYS A 96 -4.61 -26.64 18.67
CA LYS A 96 -4.65 -27.93 19.38
C LYS A 96 -4.97 -27.75 20.86
N GLU A 97 -4.46 -26.71 21.51
CA GLU A 97 -4.79 -26.39 22.90
C GLU A 97 -6.24 -25.92 23.05
N ARG A 98 -6.74 -25.09 22.13
CA ARG A 98 -8.16 -24.66 22.13
C ARG A 98 -9.14 -25.81 21.86
N LYS A 99 -8.76 -26.76 21.02
CA LYS A 99 -9.56 -27.96 20.71
C LYS A 99 -9.36 -29.09 21.72
N ARG A 100 -8.47 -28.93 22.71
CA ARG A 100 -8.29 -29.92 23.78
C ARG A 100 -9.54 -29.86 24.66
N VAL A 101 -10.41 -30.85 24.51
CA VAL A 101 -11.56 -31.05 25.40
C VAL A 101 -10.98 -31.28 26.80
N LYS A 102 -11.24 -30.33 27.72
CA LYS A 102 -10.87 -30.47 29.14
C LYS A 102 -11.48 -31.76 29.67
N THR A 103 -10.67 -32.62 30.25
CA THR A 103 -11.17 -33.83 30.90
C THR A 103 -12.07 -33.45 32.08
N PRO A 104 -13.17 -34.17 32.35
CA PRO A 104 -14.17 -33.78 33.35
C PRO A 104 -13.64 -33.62 34.79
N GLU A 105 -12.44 -34.12 35.10
CA GLU A 105 -11.76 -33.83 36.37
C GLU A 105 -11.29 -32.36 36.47
N GLU A 106 -10.81 -31.73 35.39
CA GLU A 106 -10.27 -30.37 35.40
C GLU A 106 -11.35 -29.28 35.55
N GLU A 107 -12.52 -29.45 34.94
CA GLU A 107 -13.67 -28.53 35.13
C GLU A 107 -14.23 -28.58 36.55
N ARG A 108 -14.10 -29.74 37.23
CA ARG A 108 -14.51 -29.91 38.62
C ARG A 108 -13.61 -29.11 39.57
N TRP A 109 -12.30 -29.04 39.31
CA TRP A 109 -11.37 -28.25 40.12
C TRP A 109 -11.46 -26.74 39.86
N GLU A 110 -11.77 -26.31 38.63
CA GLU A 110 -11.96 -24.89 38.27
C GLU A 110 -13.22 -24.28 38.93
N LYS A 111 -14.33 -25.03 38.99
CA LYS A 111 -15.57 -24.60 39.68
C LYS A 111 -15.47 -24.61 41.21
N LEU A 112 -14.59 -25.42 41.79
CA LEU A 112 -14.45 -25.62 43.25
C LEU A 112 -13.35 -24.78 43.93
N ARG A 113 -12.74 -23.81 43.22
CA ARG A 113 -11.68 -22.95 43.77
C ARG A 113 -10.48 -23.78 44.28
N GLY A 114 -9.96 -24.66 43.42
CA GLY A 114 -8.71 -25.39 43.62
C GLY A 114 -8.77 -26.54 44.65
N PRO A 115 -7.73 -27.39 44.70
CA PRO A 115 -7.67 -28.53 45.59
C PRO A 115 -7.42 -28.09 47.04
N GLY A 116 -8.47 -27.67 47.74
CA GLY A 116 -8.33 -27.30 49.15
C GLY A 116 -9.57 -26.87 49.91
N ASN A 117 -10.67 -26.44 49.27
CA ASN A 117 -11.85 -25.99 50.02
C ASN A 117 -12.86 -27.11 50.21
N LYS A 118 -12.85 -27.73 51.40
CA LYS A 118 -13.91 -28.64 51.87
C LYS A 118 -15.20 -27.85 52.06
N LEU A 119 -16.27 -28.34 51.42
CA LEU A 119 -17.64 -27.87 51.62
C LEU A 119 -18.18 -28.57 52.88
N GLY A 120 -18.13 -27.90 54.03
CA GLY A 120 -18.68 -28.41 55.29
C GLY A 120 -17.90 -27.97 56.52
N ASP A 121 -17.81 -26.66 56.77
CA ASP A 121 -17.51 -26.11 58.09
C ASP A 121 -18.39 -24.87 58.28
N GLU A 122 -19.63 -25.10 58.71
CA GLU A 122 -20.31 -24.11 59.54
C GLU A 122 -20.62 -24.73 60.90
N ALA A 123 -20.18 -24.00 61.93
CA ALA A 123 -20.56 -24.06 63.33
C ALA A 123 -19.88 -25.10 64.26
N SER A 124 -18.76 -24.70 64.86
CA SER A 124 -18.55 -24.91 66.30
C SER A 124 -17.57 -23.91 66.92
N GLY A 125 -18.12 -22.90 67.61
CA GLY A 125 -17.76 -22.60 69.00
C GLY A 125 -16.44 -21.88 69.32
N ALA A 126 -16.59 -20.84 70.15
CA ALA A 126 -15.59 -20.16 70.98
C ALA A 126 -14.58 -19.30 70.23
N GLY A 127 -14.37 -18.02 70.52
CA GLY A 127 -14.58 -17.29 71.77
C GLY A 127 -13.38 -16.35 71.95
N GLY A 128 -13.59 -15.18 72.56
CA GLY A 128 -12.51 -14.32 73.07
C GLY A 128 -11.92 -13.37 72.02
N ALA A 129 -12.26 -12.08 72.02
CA ALA A 129 -11.86 -11.05 73.00
C ALA A 129 -10.46 -10.45 72.78
N LYS A 130 -10.46 -9.11 72.82
CA LYS A 130 -9.42 -8.16 73.23
C LYS A 130 -8.30 -7.78 72.24
N LYS A 131 -8.41 -6.53 71.76
CA LYS A 131 -7.61 -5.32 72.15
C LYS A 131 -6.18 -5.54 72.68
N THR A 132 -5.34 -4.52 72.40
CA THR A 132 -3.95 -4.25 72.86
C THR A 132 -2.88 -4.85 71.93
N ARG A 133 -1.83 -4.15 71.49
CA ARG A 133 -1.22 -2.87 71.83
C ARG A 133 -0.46 -2.36 70.60
#